data_AF-V5D8Y3-F1
#
_entry.id   AF-V5D8Y3-F1
#
_cell.length_a   1.000
_cell.length_b   1.000
_cell.length_c   1.000
_cell.angle_alpha   90.00
_cell.angle_beta   90.00
_cell.angle_gamma   90.00
#
_symmetry.space_group_name_H-M   'P 1'
#
loop_
_entity.id
_entity.type
_entity.pdbx_description
1 polymer ?
#
loop_
_entity_poly.entity_id
_entity_poly.type
_entity_poly.pdbx_seq_one_letter_code
_entity_poly.pdbx_strand_id
1 'polypeptide(L)'
;MKAKCLLFVLEIIVMACVAQAETCRVNTSSTGESISLEYLSNYGNVSVMLGGVEIDLGVSFCWPERFSSFGKECDFGYMIIYEKGCEGTFTHSDNVSLENGTLFFTIRSPNTLIADVYVECDESINGLRALSANETEVTKYVFRFASTTVCPGYQPPGRDNFPSKGFIITIVTGIVGVVVVAAALFQWKSRSPSVEDYSQLI
;
A
#
# COMPACT_ATOMS: atom_id res chain seq x y z
N MET A 1 31.97 8.37 -8.55
CA MET A 1 30.82 8.82 -7.73
C MET A 1 29.54 9.11 -8.52
N LYS A 2 29.57 9.56 -9.78
CA LYS A 2 28.36 9.94 -10.55
C LYS A 2 27.42 8.79 -10.95
N ALA A 3 27.94 7.59 -11.25
CA ALA A 3 27.13 6.47 -11.72
C ALA A 3 26.24 5.82 -10.65
N LYS A 4 26.67 5.85 -9.37
CA LYS A 4 25.92 5.24 -8.26
C LYS A 4 24.66 6.04 -7.89
N CYS A 5 24.71 7.37 -7.98
CA CYS A 5 23.52 8.20 -7.76
C CYS A 5 22.47 8.02 -8.87
N LEU A 6 22.92 7.75 -10.10
CA LEU A 6 22.03 7.57 -11.25
C LEU A 6 21.21 6.28 -11.15
N LEU A 7 21.83 5.20 -10.64
CA LEU A 7 21.13 3.95 -10.30
C LEU A 7 20.12 4.15 -9.17
N PHE A 8 20.49 4.87 -8.11
CA PHE A 8 19.59 5.12 -6.98
C PHE A 8 18.35 5.94 -7.39
N VAL A 9 18.52 6.94 -8.26
CA VAL A 9 17.40 7.72 -8.80
C VAL A 9 16.55 6.88 -9.75
N LEU A 10 17.15 5.99 -10.54
CA LEU A 10 16.41 5.07 -11.41
C LEU A 10 15.57 4.09 -10.57
N GLU A 11 16.08 3.56 -9.47
CA GLU A 11 15.30 2.68 -8.58
C GLU A 11 14.15 3.43 -7.91
N ILE A 12 14.35 4.69 -7.50
CA ILE A 12 13.26 5.52 -6.96
C ILE A 12 12.19 5.79 -8.03
N ILE A 13 12.59 6.04 -9.29
CA ILE A 13 11.65 6.27 -10.39
C ILE A 13 10.91 4.98 -10.78
N VAL A 14 11.58 3.83 -10.78
CA VAL A 14 10.95 2.53 -11.05
C VAL A 14 10.01 2.13 -9.91
N MET A 15 10.38 2.33 -8.64
CA MET A 15 9.46 2.17 -7.50
C MET A 15 8.26 3.12 -7.58
N ALA A 16 8.45 4.34 -8.09
CA ALA A 16 7.35 5.28 -8.31
C ALA A 16 6.44 4.90 -9.49
N CYS A 17 6.88 4.02 -10.41
CA CYS A 17 6.15 3.68 -11.63
C CYS A 17 5.25 2.43 -11.50
N VAL A 18 5.37 1.64 -10.42
CA VAL A 18 4.55 0.41 -10.23
C VAL A 18 3.36 0.65 -9.29
N ALA A 19 3.01 1.91 -9.06
CA ALA A 19 2.30 2.26 -7.85
C ALA A 19 1.34 3.43 -8.04
N GLN A 20 0.60 3.45 -9.14
CA GLN A 20 -0.52 4.35 -9.30
C GLN A 20 -1.80 3.52 -9.32
N ALA A 21 -2.25 3.12 -8.12
CA ALA A 21 -3.61 2.67 -7.92
C ALA A 21 -4.52 3.85 -8.26
N GLU A 22 -5.20 3.76 -9.39
CA GLU A 22 -6.33 4.63 -9.69
C GLU A 22 -7.28 4.61 -8.49
N THR A 23 -7.73 5.80 -8.10
CA THR A 23 -8.27 6.19 -6.79
C THR A 23 -9.01 5.08 -6.03
N CYS A 24 -8.38 4.53 -5.00
CA CYS A 24 -8.98 3.56 -4.08
C CYS A 24 -10.01 4.16 -3.09
N ARG A 25 -10.52 5.33 -3.46
CA ARG A 25 -11.35 6.22 -2.66
C ARG A 25 -12.45 6.76 -3.54
N VAL A 26 -13.68 6.61 -3.08
CA VAL A 26 -14.88 7.05 -3.79
C VAL A 26 -15.58 8.11 -2.96
N ASN A 27 -15.89 9.25 -3.58
CA ASN A 27 -16.66 10.29 -2.92
C ASN A 27 -18.14 9.91 -2.91
N THR A 28 -18.77 10.03 -1.75
CA THR A 28 -20.22 9.89 -1.63
C THR A 28 -20.88 11.18 -2.10
N SER A 29 -21.83 11.07 -3.03
CA SER A 29 -22.48 12.23 -3.67
C SER A 29 -23.38 13.03 -2.71
N SER A 30 -23.73 12.47 -1.55
CA SER A 30 -24.72 13.02 -0.63
C SER A 30 -24.13 13.85 0.53
N THR A 31 -22.93 13.53 1.02
CA THR A 31 -22.38 14.16 2.25
C THR A 31 -21.03 14.85 2.05
N GLY A 32 -20.40 14.71 0.87
CA GLY A 32 -19.02 15.17 0.66
C GLY A 32 -17.99 14.33 1.42
N GLU A 33 -18.44 13.28 2.11
CA GLU A 33 -17.58 12.28 2.74
C GLU A 33 -17.11 11.30 1.68
N SER A 34 -16.02 10.60 2.00
CA SER A 34 -15.42 9.63 1.10
C SER A 34 -15.32 8.28 1.78
N ILE A 35 -15.54 7.23 1.00
CA ILE A 35 -15.29 5.86 1.40
C ILE A 35 -13.96 5.42 0.79
N SER A 36 -13.13 4.68 1.52
CA SER A 36 -11.78 4.31 1.08
C SER A 36 -11.43 2.87 1.45
N LEU A 37 -10.77 2.17 0.53
CA LEU A 37 -10.18 0.84 0.78
C LEU A 37 -8.73 0.94 1.26
N GLU A 38 -8.16 2.14 1.36
CA GLU A 38 -6.75 2.34 1.73
C GLU A 38 -6.38 1.70 3.07
N TYR A 39 -7.31 1.66 4.03
CA TYR A 39 -7.08 1.03 5.34
C TYR A 39 -7.03 -0.50 5.30
N LEU A 40 -7.42 -1.09 4.17
CA LEU A 40 -7.36 -2.52 3.89
C LEU A 40 -6.25 -2.85 2.89
N SER A 41 -5.36 -1.89 2.57
CA SER A 41 -4.17 -2.20 1.79
C SER A 41 -3.28 -3.18 2.54
N ASN A 42 -2.81 -4.23 1.86
CA ASN A 42 -1.97 -5.27 2.48
C ASN A 42 -2.64 -5.84 3.75
N TYR A 43 -3.86 -6.35 3.61
CA TYR A 43 -4.62 -6.88 4.74
C TYR A 43 -4.10 -8.26 5.17
N GLY A 44 -3.84 -9.14 4.21
CA GLY A 44 -3.39 -10.51 4.45
C GLY A 44 -4.52 -11.52 4.26
N ASN A 45 -4.57 -12.54 5.12
CA ASN A 45 -5.42 -13.71 4.88
C ASN A 45 -6.81 -13.59 5.50
N VAL A 46 -7.82 -14.05 4.76
CA VAL A 46 -9.23 -14.11 5.16
C VAL A 46 -9.80 -15.47 4.80
N SER A 47 -10.37 -16.16 5.77
CA SER A 47 -11.06 -17.44 5.54
C SER A 47 -12.49 -17.18 5.05
N VAL A 48 -12.91 -17.88 3.99
CA VAL A 48 -14.24 -17.76 3.39
C VAL A 48 -14.85 -19.13 3.12
N MET A 49 -16.18 -19.21 3.13
CA MET A 49 -16.91 -20.40 2.73
C MET A 49 -17.23 -20.34 1.23
N LEU A 50 -16.61 -21.19 0.41
CA LEU A 50 -16.86 -21.32 -1.03
C LEU A 50 -17.37 -22.74 -1.33
N GLY A 51 -18.58 -22.85 -1.88
CA GLY A 51 -19.16 -24.17 -2.22
C GLY A 51 -19.34 -25.11 -1.02
N GLY A 52 -19.46 -24.56 0.20
CA GLY A 52 -19.58 -25.32 1.45
C GLY A 52 -18.24 -25.79 2.05
N VAL A 53 -17.11 -25.40 1.45
CA VAL A 53 -15.76 -25.66 1.96
C VAL A 53 -15.14 -24.35 2.42
N GLU A 54 -14.49 -24.37 3.58
CA GLU A 54 -13.70 -23.24 4.05
C GLU A 54 -12.37 -23.20 3.29
N ILE A 55 -12.07 -22.05 2.70
CA ILE A 55 -10.86 -21.78 1.93
C ILE A 55 -10.20 -20.50 2.44
N ASP A 56 -8.88 -20.39 2.27
CA ASP A 56 -8.15 -19.18 2.63
C ASP A 56 -7.89 -18.31 1.39
N LEU A 57 -8.21 -17.03 1.52
CA LEU A 57 -7.90 -16.00 0.53
C LEU A 57 -6.81 -15.09 1.05
N GLY A 58 -5.77 -14.83 0.26
CA GLY A 58 -4.90 -13.69 0.50
C GLY A 58 -5.51 -12.46 -0.16
N VAL A 59 -5.60 -11.34 0.54
CA VAL A 59 -6.27 -10.12 0.06
C VAL A 59 -5.41 -8.89 0.32
N SER A 60 -5.21 -8.09 -0.72
CA SER A 60 -4.59 -6.77 -0.65
C SER A 60 -5.35 -5.79 -1.54
N PHE A 61 -6.07 -4.85 -0.93
CA PHE A 61 -6.80 -3.82 -1.66
C PHE A 61 -5.86 -2.68 -2.08
N CYS A 62 -6.19 -2.00 -3.17
CA CYS A 62 -5.48 -0.81 -3.70
C CYS A 62 -4.08 -1.07 -4.23
N TRP A 63 -3.28 -1.88 -3.55
CA TRP A 63 -1.89 -2.13 -3.86
C TRP A 63 -1.71 -3.63 -4.05
N PRO A 64 -1.18 -4.08 -5.20
CA PRO A 64 -0.91 -5.49 -5.38
C PRO A 64 0.24 -5.90 -4.44
N GLU A 65 0.11 -7.08 -3.83
CA GLU A 65 1.11 -7.67 -2.95
C GLU A 65 1.62 -8.98 -3.54
N ARG A 66 2.86 -9.33 -3.18
CA ARG A 66 3.45 -10.59 -3.60
C ARG A 66 2.93 -11.74 -2.74
N PHE A 67 2.19 -12.65 -3.36
CA PHE A 67 1.68 -13.84 -2.68
C PHE A 67 2.63 -15.03 -2.83
N SER A 68 2.45 -16.04 -1.99
CA SER A 68 3.12 -17.34 -2.11
C SER A 68 2.16 -18.46 -1.80
N SER A 69 2.14 -19.52 -2.61
CA SER A 69 1.28 -20.68 -2.41
C SER A 69 2.09 -21.98 -2.55
N PHE A 70 1.86 -22.93 -1.64
CA PHE A 70 2.56 -24.23 -1.59
C PHE A 70 4.09 -24.13 -1.67
N GLY A 71 4.68 -23.10 -1.05
CA GLY A 71 6.14 -22.88 -1.03
C GLY A 71 6.71 -22.27 -2.33
N LYS A 72 5.85 -21.89 -3.29
CA LYS A 72 6.23 -21.18 -4.51
C LYS A 72 5.83 -19.71 -4.40
N GLU A 73 6.77 -18.81 -4.68
CA GLU A 73 6.47 -17.39 -4.83
C GLU A 73 5.60 -17.17 -6.09
N CYS A 74 4.48 -16.49 -5.91
CA CYS A 74 3.56 -16.11 -6.98
C CYS A 74 3.81 -14.65 -7.40
N ASP A 75 3.06 -14.19 -8.40
CA ASP A 75 3.12 -12.81 -8.87
C ASP A 75 2.48 -11.83 -7.88
N PHE A 76 2.71 -10.53 -8.12
CA PHE A 76 2.02 -9.45 -7.42
C PHE A 76 0.54 -9.42 -7.82
N GLY A 77 -0.36 -9.40 -6.84
CA GLY A 77 -1.80 -9.33 -7.09
C GLY A 77 -2.59 -8.71 -5.96
N TYR A 78 -3.87 -8.46 -6.23
CA TYR A 78 -4.82 -7.89 -5.28
C TYR A 78 -5.52 -8.97 -4.45
N MET A 79 -5.54 -10.20 -4.95
CA MET A 79 -6.11 -11.34 -4.25
C MET A 79 -5.47 -12.64 -4.75
N ILE A 80 -5.45 -13.67 -3.90
CA ILE A 80 -5.11 -15.04 -4.29
C ILE A 80 -6.10 -16.03 -3.64
N ILE A 81 -6.55 -17.01 -4.42
CA ILE A 81 -7.21 -18.22 -3.89
C ILE A 81 -6.14 -19.28 -3.71
N TYR A 82 -5.75 -19.57 -2.47
CA TYR A 82 -4.57 -20.42 -2.21
C TYR A 82 -4.70 -21.84 -2.78
N GLU A 83 -5.91 -22.40 -2.77
CA GLU A 83 -6.24 -23.73 -3.27
C GLU A 83 -6.03 -23.88 -4.78
N LYS A 84 -6.07 -22.78 -5.53
CA LYS A 84 -5.78 -22.75 -6.97
C LYS A 84 -4.28 -22.54 -7.26
N GLY A 85 -3.43 -22.42 -6.24
CA GLY A 85 -2.01 -22.10 -6.39
C GLY A 85 -1.79 -20.72 -7.01
N CYS A 86 -0.63 -20.49 -7.64
CA CYS A 86 -0.32 -19.20 -8.26
C CYS A 86 -1.26 -18.85 -9.44
N GLU A 87 -1.96 -19.82 -10.03
CA GLU A 87 -2.95 -19.57 -11.08
C GLU A 87 -4.20 -18.85 -10.55
N GLY A 88 -4.46 -18.96 -9.25
CA GLY A 88 -5.52 -18.26 -8.52
C GLY A 88 -5.20 -16.81 -8.16
N THR A 89 -4.11 -16.23 -8.65
CA THR A 89 -3.70 -14.85 -8.36
C THR A 89 -4.42 -13.87 -9.28
N PHE A 90 -5.10 -12.87 -8.71
CA PHE A 90 -5.75 -11.78 -9.44
C PHE A 90 -4.82 -10.57 -9.51
N THR A 91 -4.25 -10.32 -10.68
CA THR A 91 -3.17 -9.33 -10.87
C THR A 91 -3.65 -7.98 -11.38
N HIS A 92 -4.89 -7.90 -11.85
CA HIS A 92 -5.49 -6.67 -12.37
C HIS A 92 -6.73 -6.30 -11.55
N SER A 93 -6.93 -5.01 -11.31
CA SER A 93 -8.14 -4.46 -10.67
C SER A 93 -8.71 -3.35 -11.54
N ASP A 94 -10.04 -3.34 -11.68
CA ASP A 94 -10.76 -2.19 -12.20
C ASP A 94 -10.87 -1.07 -11.16
N ASN A 95 -11.35 0.08 -11.62
CA ASN A 95 -11.65 1.22 -10.77
C ASN A 95 -12.72 0.90 -9.74
N VAL A 96 -12.49 1.35 -8.52
CA VAL A 96 -13.45 1.23 -7.42
C VAL A 96 -14.64 2.15 -7.70
N SER A 97 -15.83 1.58 -7.65
CA SER A 97 -17.10 2.26 -7.83
C SER A 97 -17.99 2.09 -6.60
N LEU A 98 -19.07 2.86 -6.53
CA LEU A 98 -20.07 2.75 -5.46
C LEU A 98 -21.39 2.29 -6.07
N GLU A 99 -21.80 1.08 -5.72
CA GLU A 99 -23.09 0.50 -6.11
C GLU A 99 -24.00 0.39 -4.89
N ASN A 100 -25.10 1.13 -4.87
CA ASN A 100 -26.08 1.12 -3.77
C ASN A 100 -25.46 1.33 -2.37
N GLY A 101 -24.42 2.15 -2.27
CA GLY A 101 -23.71 2.42 -1.01
C GLY A 101 -22.67 1.37 -0.62
N THR A 102 -22.43 0.37 -1.48
CA THR A 102 -21.40 -0.66 -1.31
C THR A 102 -20.26 -0.41 -2.28
N LEU A 103 -19.01 -0.56 -1.83
CA LEU A 103 -17.88 -0.47 -2.75
C LEU A 103 -17.86 -1.70 -3.64
N PHE A 104 -17.69 -1.48 -4.94
CA PHE A 104 -17.66 -2.52 -5.95
C PHE A 104 -16.50 -2.34 -6.91
N PHE A 105 -15.79 -3.43 -7.19
CA PHE A 105 -14.77 -3.50 -8.23
C PHE A 105 -14.58 -4.94 -8.70
N THR A 106 -14.08 -5.10 -9.92
CA THR A 106 -13.77 -6.40 -10.49
C THR A 106 -12.27 -6.60 -10.56
N ILE A 107 -11.79 -7.78 -10.18
CA ILE A 107 -10.40 -8.19 -10.29
C ILE A 107 -10.26 -9.37 -11.25
N ARG A 108 -9.11 -9.46 -11.94
CA ARG A 108 -8.88 -10.46 -13.00
C ARG A 108 -7.51 -11.15 -12.86
N SER A 109 -7.51 -12.46 -13.07
CA SER A 109 -6.31 -13.28 -13.22
C SER A 109 -5.88 -13.29 -14.70
N PRO A 110 -4.56 -13.43 -14.98
CA PRO A 110 -4.07 -13.71 -16.34
C PRO A 110 -4.69 -14.98 -16.96
N ASN A 111 -5.11 -15.92 -16.12
CA ASN A 111 -5.63 -17.23 -16.52
C ASN A 111 -7.16 -17.26 -16.62
N THR A 112 -7.79 -16.15 -17.02
CA THR A 112 -9.24 -16.01 -17.27
C THR A 112 -10.17 -16.01 -16.05
N LEU A 113 -9.65 -16.13 -14.82
CA LEU A 113 -10.48 -15.99 -13.62
C LEU A 113 -10.89 -14.53 -13.42
N ILE A 114 -12.15 -14.32 -13.06
CA ILE A 114 -12.74 -13.02 -12.77
C ILE A 114 -13.38 -13.09 -11.39
N ALA A 115 -13.18 -12.07 -10.57
CA ALA A 115 -13.89 -11.95 -9.30
C ALA A 115 -14.51 -10.57 -9.14
N ASP A 116 -15.80 -10.55 -8.84
CA ASP A 116 -16.56 -9.37 -8.46
C ASP A 116 -16.47 -9.22 -6.94
N VAL A 117 -15.91 -8.10 -6.48
CA VAL A 117 -15.64 -7.86 -5.06
C VAL A 117 -16.53 -6.73 -4.55
N TYR A 118 -17.28 -7.03 -3.49
CA TYR A 118 -18.13 -6.09 -2.79
C TYR A 118 -17.61 -5.89 -1.37
N VAL A 119 -17.48 -4.64 -0.93
CA VAL A 119 -17.08 -4.30 0.44
C VAL A 119 -18.11 -3.36 1.06
N GLU A 120 -18.79 -3.85 2.09
CA GLU A 120 -19.89 -3.18 2.77
C GLU A 120 -19.40 -2.49 4.06
N CYS A 121 -20.00 -1.34 4.36
CA CYS A 121 -19.82 -0.70 5.65
C CYS A 121 -20.58 -1.49 6.72
N ASP A 122 -19.86 -1.94 7.75
CA ASP A 122 -20.44 -2.49 8.97
C ASP A 122 -19.65 -1.96 10.17
N GLU A 123 -20.28 -1.06 10.94
CA GLU A 123 -19.69 -0.44 12.13
C GLU A 123 -19.38 -1.44 13.25
N SER A 124 -19.99 -2.64 13.22
CA SER A 124 -19.76 -3.69 14.21
C SER A 124 -18.50 -4.52 13.94
N ILE A 125 -17.91 -4.40 12.75
CA ILE A 125 -16.79 -5.23 12.29
C ILE A 125 -15.50 -4.41 12.29
N ASN A 126 -14.62 -4.71 13.25
CA ASN A 126 -13.25 -4.21 13.25
C ASN A 126 -12.38 -5.06 12.32
N GLY A 127 -11.82 -4.45 11.28
CA GLY A 127 -11.05 -5.15 10.24
C GLY A 127 -11.93 -5.64 9.09
N LEU A 128 -11.50 -6.68 8.39
CA LEU A 128 -12.21 -7.25 7.26
C LEU A 128 -12.81 -8.59 7.62
N ARG A 129 -14.10 -8.76 7.34
CA ARG A 129 -14.81 -10.04 7.50
C ARG A 129 -15.44 -10.46 6.18
N ALA A 130 -15.28 -11.73 5.84
CA ALA A 130 -16.03 -12.32 4.73
C ALA A 130 -17.50 -12.55 5.12
N LEU A 131 -18.40 -12.05 4.29
CA LEU A 131 -19.84 -12.27 4.41
C LEU A 131 -20.27 -13.49 3.60
N SER A 132 -19.79 -13.57 2.35
CA SER A 132 -20.10 -14.69 1.45
C SER A 132 -19.06 -14.79 0.33
N ALA A 133 -18.81 -16.00 -0.13
CA ALA A 133 -18.05 -16.27 -1.35
C ALA A 133 -18.83 -17.25 -2.22
N ASN A 134 -19.05 -16.92 -3.48
CA ASN A 134 -19.80 -17.75 -4.42
C ASN A 134 -19.02 -17.90 -5.73
N GLU A 135 -19.12 -19.08 -6.34
CA GLU A 135 -18.70 -19.35 -7.71
C GLU A 135 -19.97 -19.37 -8.58
N THR A 136 -20.10 -18.39 -9.48
CA THR A 136 -21.29 -18.25 -10.35
C THR A 136 -21.11 -18.97 -11.68
N GLU A 137 -19.89 -18.97 -12.19
CA GLU A 137 -19.43 -19.73 -13.34
C GLU A 137 -18.07 -20.34 -13.00
N VAL A 138 -17.61 -21.34 -13.77
CA VAL A 138 -16.34 -22.06 -13.53
C VAL A 138 -15.12 -21.12 -13.37
N THR A 139 -15.20 -19.92 -13.95
CA THR A 139 -14.14 -18.91 -13.90
C THR A 139 -14.55 -17.62 -13.19
N LYS A 140 -15.80 -17.52 -12.69
CA LYS A 140 -16.33 -16.28 -12.11
C LYS A 140 -16.70 -16.44 -10.64
N TYR A 141 -16.08 -15.62 -9.81
CA TYR A 141 -16.29 -15.57 -8.36
C TYR A 141 -16.98 -14.28 -7.95
N VAL A 142 -17.68 -14.33 -6.83
CA VAL A 142 -18.27 -13.16 -6.17
C VAL A 142 -17.87 -13.23 -4.70
N PHE A 143 -17.12 -12.24 -4.24
CA PHE A 143 -16.70 -12.11 -2.85
C PHE A 143 -17.37 -10.90 -2.21
N ARG A 144 -18.03 -11.11 -1.08
CA ARG A 144 -18.63 -10.03 -0.27
C ARG A 144 -17.91 -9.96 1.07
N PHE A 145 -17.43 -8.78 1.39
CA PHE A 145 -16.78 -8.48 2.65
C PHE A 145 -17.50 -7.35 3.37
N ALA A 146 -17.28 -7.24 4.67
CA ALA A 146 -17.68 -6.10 5.47
C ALA A 146 -16.51 -5.59 6.30
N SER A 147 -16.46 -4.27 6.49
CA SER A 147 -15.48 -3.59 7.32
C SER A 147 -16.00 -2.25 7.82
N THR A 148 -15.67 -1.88 9.05
CA THR A 148 -15.89 -0.51 9.54
C THR A 148 -15.07 0.54 8.78
N THR A 149 -13.92 0.14 8.22
CA THR A 149 -12.99 1.09 7.56
C THR A 149 -13.52 1.66 6.25
N VAL A 150 -14.53 1.02 5.66
CA VAL A 150 -15.24 1.49 4.46
C VAL A 150 -16.55 2.20 4.80
N CYS A 151 -16.77 2.57 6.06
CA CYS A 151 -17.90 3.40 6.43
C CYS A 151 -17.66 4.88 6.05
N PRO A 152 -18.69 5.59 5.56
CA PRO A 152 -18.61 7.03 5.34
C PRO A 152 -18.11 7.75 6.59
N GLY A 153 -17.14 8.64 6.42
CA GLY A 153 -16.60 9.42 7.53
C GLY A 153 -15.70 8.63 8.50
N TYR A 154 -15.37 7.37 8.22
CA TYR A 154 -14.47 6.58 9.07
C TYR A 154 -13.16 7.31 9.34
N GLN A 155 -12.80 7.44 10.62
CA GLN A 155 -11.53 7.96 11.08
C GLN A 155 -10.79 6.85 11.84
N PRO A 156 -9.57 6.48 11.42
CA PRO A 156 -8.81 5.48 12.14
C PRO A 156 -8.52 5.98 13.56
N PRO A 157 -8.64 5.11 14.58
CA PRO A 157 -8.28 5.46 15.93
C PRO A 157 -6.80 5.88 15.98
N GLY A 158 -6.52 7.07 16.55
CA GLY A 158 -5.16 7.61 16.67
C GLY A 158 -4.75 8.66 15.61
N ARG A 159 -5.67 9.11 14.74
CA ARG A 159 -5.36 10.13 13.71
C ARG A 159 -5.04 11.52 14.26
N ASP A 160 -5.33 11.79 15.53
CA ASP A 160 -5.03 13.09 16.17
C ASP A 160 -3.53 13.34 16.40
N ASN A 161 -2.66 12.36 16.14
CA ASN A 161 -1.21 12.47 16.40
C ASN A 161 -0.30 12.39 15.17
N PHE A 162 -0.83 12.47 13.93
CA PHE A 162 0.05 12.60 12.76
C PHE A 162 0.39 14.06 12.49
N PRO A 163 1.65 14.50 12.73
CA PRO A 163 2.07 15.83 12.32
C PRO A 163 1.89 15.94 10.79
N SER A 164 1.25 17.02 10.35
CA SER A 164 0.87 17.24 8.95
C SER A 164 2.02 16.98 7.98
N LYS A 165 1.71 16.64 6.71
CA LYS A 165 2.73 16.43 5.66
C LYS A 165 3.77 17.58 5.59
N GLY A 166 3.36 18.81 5.92
CA GLY A 166 4.27 19.97 6.03
C GLY A 166 5.30 19.86 7.16
N PHE A 167 4.92 19.28 8.30
CA PHE A 167 5.80 19.10 9.46
C PHE A 167 6.86 18.01 9.22
N ILE A 168 6.51 16.94 8.48
CA ILE A 168 7.48 15.92 8.04
C ILE A 168 8.56 16.56 7.14
N ILE A 169 8.15 17.43 6.21
CA ILE A 169 9.08 18.19 5.34
C ILE A 169 9.98 19.11 6.18
N THR A 170 9.47 19.74 7.24
CA THR A 170 10.26 20.58 8.16
C THR A 170 11.30 19.76 8.94
N ILE A 171 10.96 18.55 9.42
CA ILE A 171 11.91 17.67 10.11
C ILE A 171 13.04 17.25 9.16
N VAL A 172 12.70 16.83 7.94
CA VAL A 172 13.70 16.40 6.95
C VAL A 172 14.62 17.55 6.54
N THR A 173 14.07 18.73 6.27
CA THR A 173 14.88 19.92 5.94
C THR A 173 15.74 20.38 7.13
N GLY A 174 15.23 20.27 8.36
CA GLY A 174 15.98 20.54 9.58
C GLY A 174 17.19 19.63 9.77
N ILE A 175 17.02 18.32 9.60
CA ILE A 175 18.12 17.34 9.73
C ILE A 175 19.18 17.58 8.64
N VAL A 176 18.76 17.76 7.39
CA VAL A 176 19.68 18.04 6.28
C VAL A 176 20.44 19.35 6.51
N GLY A 177 19.77 20.39 7.01
CA GLY A 177 20.39 21.67 7.36
C GLY A 177 21.48 21.53 8.43
N VAL A 178 21.22 20.75 9.49
CA VAL A 178 22.20 20.49 10.55
C VAL A 178 23.42 19.73 10.02
N VAL A 179 23.22 18.74 9.15
CA VAL A 179 24.33 17.97 8.56
C VAL A 179 25.21 18.86 7.67
N VAL A 180 24.63 19.75 6.88
CA VAL A 180 25.37 20.68 6.03
C VAL A 180 26.18 21.68 6.86
N VAL A 181 25.60 22.23 7.94
CA VAL A 181 26.31 23.15 8.84
C VAL A 181 27.44 22.43 9.59
N ALA A 182 27.20 21.22 10.09
CA ALA A 182 28.23 20.42 10.73
C ALA A 182 29.40 20.11 9.77
N ALA A 183 29.09 19.69 8.53
CA ALA A 183 30.11 19.42 7.52
C ALA A 183 30.93 20.68 7.17
N ALA A 184 30.28 21.84 7.06
CA ALA A 184 30.96 23.12 6.83
C ALA A 184 31.88 23.51 8.00
N LEU A 185 31.43 23.32 9.25
CA LEU A 185 32.25 23.56 10.45
C LEU A 185 33.44 22.60 10.54
N PHE A 186 33.26 21.32 10.20
CA PHE A 186 34.36 20.35 10.15
C PHE A 186 35.37 20.69 9.06
N GLN A 187 34.92 21.09 7.86
CA GLN A 187 35.81 21.53 6.78
C GLN A 187 36.54 22.84 7.10
N TRP A 188 35.90 23.75 7.85
CA TRP A 188 36.54 25.00 8.28
C TRP A 188 37.57 24.74 9.37
N LYS A 189 37.27 23.86 10.34
CA LYS A 189 38.22 23.45 11.39
C LYS A 189 39.38 22.61 10.84
N SER A 190 39.20 21.84 9.78
CA SER A 190 40.31 21.13 9.11
C SER A 190 41.18 22.04 8.23
N ARG A 191 40.76 23.30 7.99
CA ARG A 191 41.50 24.30 7.21
C ARG A 191 42.31 25.28 8.07
N SER A 192 42.31 25.16 9.39
CA SER A 192 43.24 25.92 10.22
C SER A 192 44.67 25.47 9.90
N PRO A 193 45.55 26.36 9.41
CA PRO A 193 46.95 26.04 9.16
C PRO A 193 47.59 25.56 10.46
N SER A 194 48.32 24.45 10.40
CA SER A 194 49.40 24.21 11.36
C SER A 194 50.34 25.40 11.24
N VAL A 195 50.50 26.14 12.34
CA VAL A 195 51.61 27.07 12.49
C VAL A 195 52.88 26.22 12.54
N GLU A 196 53.45 25.94 11.37
CA GLU A 196 54.90 25.76 11.24
C GLU A 196 55.49 27.17 11.32
N ASP A 197 55.90 27.57 12.51
CA ASP A 197 56.89 28.64 12.65
C ASP A 197 58.27 28.03 12.43
N TYR A 198 58.80 28.26 11.23
CA TYR A 198 60.23 28.32 11.00
C TYR A 198 60.79 29.57 11.70
N SER A 199 61.55 29.39 12.77
CA SER A 199 62.77 30.18 13.01
C SER A 199 63.80 29.38 13.80
N GLN A 200 64.93 29.12 13.14
CA GLN A 200 66.18 28.60 13.70
C GLN A 200 66.87 29.71 14.52
N LEU A 201 67.35 29.38 15.73
CA LEU A 201 68.36 30.02 16.60
C LEU A 201 68.01 29.54 18.03
N ILE A 202 68.72 28.59 18.66
CA ILE A 202 70.17 28.37 18.81
C ILE A 202 70.50 26.90 18.53
#